data_AF-A0A538IB55-F1
#
_entry.id   AF-A0A538IB55-F1
#
_cell.length_a   1.000
_cell.length_b   1.000
_cell.length_c   1.000
_cell.angle_alpha   90.00
_cell.angle_beta   90.00
_cell.angle_gamma   90.00
#
_symmetry.space_group_name_H-M   'P 1'
#
loop_
_entity.id
_entity.type
_entity.pdbx_description
1 polymer ?
#
loop_
_entity_poly.entity_id
_entity_poly.type
_entity_poly.pdbx_seq_one_letter_code
_entity_poly.pdbx_strand_id
1 'polypeptide(L)'
;MKRFANSVSRLGFVAAIAAICLSAVGCAPRQSTTRGELVRVTEGDFRIAATRRLAAGDIVIRVKNRGPDAHELIVVKTETGRLPLRGDGLTVDEDAVQHDEVGALEPGSPGSVRELHVRLTPGRYVLLCNMSGHYMGGMHRTLVVR
;
A
#
# COMPACT_ATOMS: atom_id res chain seq x y z
N MET A 1 17.41 54.31 62.38
CA MET A 1 16.03 54.08 61.88
C MET A 1 15.88 52.59 61.66
N LYS A 2 15.45 51.83 62.69
CA LYS A 2 14.10 51.26 62.83
C LYS A 2 13.74 50.38 61.60
N ARG A 3 13.66 49.03 61.62
CA ARG A 3 13.45 47.97 62.64
C ARG A 3 13.93 46.64 62.02
N PHE A 4 14.76 45.80 62.66
CA PHE A 4 14.39 44.68 63.54
C PHE A 4 13.11 43.91 63.17
N ALA A 5 13.25 42.65 62.76
CA ALA A 5 12.50 41.48 63.24
C ALA A 5 12.89 40.26 62.38
N ASN A 6 12.98 39.03 62.86
CA ASN A 6 13.21 38.45 64.17
C ASN A 6 13.57 36.98 63.90
N SER A 7 14.47 36.46 64.71
CA SER A 7 14.80 35.04 64.79
C SER A 7 13.71 34.27 65.55
N VAL A 8 13.83 32.94 65.46
CA VAL A 8 13.39 31.89 66.38
C VAL A 8 12.06 31.16 66.10
N SER A 9 12.29 29.90 65.77
CA SER A 9 11.45 28.71 65.71
C SER A 9 10.45 28.54 66.86
N ARG A 10 9.25 28.04 66.54
CA ARG A 10 8.48 27.16 67.44
C ARG A 10 7.80 26.03 66.66
N LEU A 11 8.15 24.84 67.11
CA LEU A 11 7.64 23.51 66.78
C LEU A 11 6.10 23.45 66.97
N GLY A 12 5.38 22.81 66.05
CA GLY A 12 3.93 22.64 66.21
C GLY A 12 3.27 21.77 65.13
N PHE A 13 3.26 20.45 65.41
CA PHE A 13 2.29 19.44 64.98
C PHE A 13 2.05 19.13 63.48
N VAL A 14 2.20 17.84 63.22
CA VAL A 14 1.97 17.08 62.00
C VAL A 14 0.50 17.13 61.55
N ALA A 15 0.27 17.37 60.26
CA ALA A 15 -0.88 16.82 59.54
C ALA A 15 -0.46 16.60 58.08
N ALA A 16 -0.18 15.35 57.73
CA ALA A 16 0.09 14.91 56.37
C ALA A 16 -1.19 14.99 55.53
N ILE A 17 -1.15 15.69 54.41
CA ILE A 17 -2.05 15.45 53.27
C ILE A 17 -1.18 15.34 52.04
N ALA A 18 -0.89 14.09 51.67
CA ALA A 18 -0.25 13.74 50.40
C ALA A 18 -1.26 14.04 49.27
N ALA A 19 -1.05 15.14 48.54
CA ALA A 19 -1.74 15.38 47.28
C ALA A 19 -1.09 14.52 46.20
N ILE A 20 -1.65 13.33 45.99
CA ILE A 20 -1.34 12.45 44.86
C ILE A 20 -1.87 13.14 43.60
N CYS A 21 -1.01 13.81 42.86
CA CYS A 21 -1.29 14.21 41.48
C CYS A 21 -1.37 12.95 40.62
N LEU A 22 -2.57 12.43 40.45
CA LEU A 22 -2.90 11.35 39.53
C LEU A 22 -2.74 11.89 38.10
N SER A 23 -1.53 11.81 37.55
CA SER A 23 -1.31 12.00 36.11
C SER A 23 -1.97 10.83 35.38
N ALA A 24 -3.20 11.05 34.92
CA ALA A 24 -3.88 10.15 34.00
C ALA A 24 -3.06 10.12 32.70
N VAL A 25 -2.21 9.11 32.56
CA VAL A 25 -1.59 8.72 31.29
C VAL A 25 -2.73 8.23 30.40
N GLY A 26 -3.31 9.14 29.63
CA GLY A 26 -4.27 8.80 28.59
C GLY A 26 -3.54 8.01 27.50
N CYS A 27 -3.69 6.69 27.51
CA CYS A 27 -3.43 5.85 26.35
C CYS A 27 -4.47 6.20 25.28
N ALA A 28 -4.19 7.22 24.47
CA ALA A 28 -4.89 7.39 23.21
C ALA A 28 -4.58 6.14 22.34
N PRO A 29 -5.58 5.44 21.79
CA PRO A 29 -5.31 4.41 20.80
C PRO A 29 -4.61 5.10 19.62
N ARG A 30 -3.38 4.67 19.31
CA ARG A 30 -2.77 5.00 18.02
C ARG A 30 -3.73 4.49 16.96
N GLN A 31 -4.42 5.40 16.29
CA GLN A 31 -5.00 5.12 15.00
C GLN A 31 -3.82 4.78 14.09
N SER A 32 -3.48 3.50 14.03
CA SER A 32 -2.75 2.95 12.90
C SER A 32 -3.63 3.25 11.71
N THR A 33 -3.35 4.34 10.99
CA THR A 33 -3.80 4.43 9.61
C THR A 33 -3.25 3.17 8.97
N THR A 34 -4.11 2.21 8.65
CA THR A 34 -3.71 0.97 8.01
C THR A 34 -3.11 1.36 6.66
N ARG A 35 -1.80 1.63 6.63
CA ARG A 35 -1.09 1.84 5.39
C ARG A 35 -1.10 0.48 4.72
N GLY A 36 -1.82 0.37 3.61
CA GLY A 36 -1.97 -0.87 2.87
C GLY A 36 -0.63 -1.56 2.63
N GLU A 37 -0.62 -2.90 2.55
CA GLU A 37 0.61 -3.67 2.33
C GLU A 37 1.32 -3.16 1.07
N LEU A 38 2.59 -2.78 1.20
CA LEU A 38 3.37 -2.28 0.07
C LEU A 38 3.93 -3.46 -0.73
N VAL A 39 3.47 -3.60 -1.96
CA VAL A 39 3.94 -4.62 -2.91
C VAL A 39 4.78 -3.95 -3.98
N ARG A 40 5.99 -4.46 -4.21
CA ARG A 40 6.86 -3.95 -5.27
C ARG A 40 6.67 -4.75 -6.55
N VAL A 41 6.47 -4.04 -7.65
CA VAL A 41 6.39 -4.59 -9.01
C VAL A 41 7.49 -3.94 -9.85
N THR A 42 8.12 -4.73 -10.70
CA THR A 42 9.09 -4.23 -11.70
C THR A 42 8.62 -4.61 -13.09
N GLU A 43 8.47 -3.61 -13.94
CA GLU A 43 8.22 -3.76 -15.37
C GLU A 43 9.55 -3.75 -16.13
N GLY A 44 9.60 -4.54 -17.19
CA GLY A 44 10.58 -4.45 -18.26
C GLY A 44 9.97 -5.08 -19.51
N ASP A 45 10.65 -4.98 -20.64
CA ASP A 45 10.08 -5.44 -21.90
C ASP A 45 9.68 -6.90 -21.82
N PHE A 46 8.42 -7.16 -22.16
CA PHE A 46 7.83 -8.50 -22.16
C PHE A 46 7.88 -9.20 -20.79
N ARG A 47 8.00 -8.44 -19.68
CA ARG A 47 8.15 -9.01 -18.34
C ARG A 47 7.55 -8.14 -17.23
N ILE A 48 6.75 -8.79 -16.38
CA ILE A 48 6.37 -8.25 -15.06
C ILE A 48 6.96 -9.14 -13.96
N ALA A 49 7.75 -8.54 -13.07
CA ALA A 49 8.30 -9.20 -11.89
C ALA A 49 7.59 -8.71 -10.62
N ALA A 50 6.94 -9.65 -9.93
CA ALA A 50 6.24 -9.42 -8.67
C ALA A 50 6.23 -10.69 -7.81
N THR A 51 5.86 -10.55 -6.53
CA THR A 51 5.47 -11.71 -5.71
C THR A 51 4.34 -12.49 -6.41
N ARG A 52 4.27 -13.80 -6.14
CA ARG A 52 3.18 -14.65 -6.66
C ARG A 52 2.02 -14.75 -5.68
N ARG A 53 2.20 -14.24 -4.45
CA ARG A 53 1.40 -14.55 -3.28
C ARG A 53 1.41 -13.35 -2.33
N LEU A 54 0.25 -12.92 -1.85
CA LEU A 54 0.11 -11.92 -0.77
C LEU A 54 -1.22 -12.11 -0.02
N ALA A 55 -1.38 -11.39 1.10
CA ALA A 55 -2.61 -11.41 1.90
C ALA A 55 -3.67 -10.45 1.34
N ALA A 56 -4.95 -10.80 1.46
CA ALA A 56 -6.05 -9.92 1.09
C ALA A 56 -6.07 -8.65 1.96
N GLY A 57 -6.54 -7.54 1.38
CA GLY A 57 -6.65 -6.26 2.06
C GLY A 57 -6.38 -5.07 1.16
N ASP A 58 -6.14 -3.92 1.78
CA ASP A 58 -5.69 -2.71 1.11
C ASP A 58 -4.21 -2.86 0.76
N ILE A 59 -3.88 -2.70 -0.53
CA ILE A 59 -2.55 -2.92 -1.10
C ILE A 59 -2.10 -1.65 -1.82
N VAL A 60 -0.84 -1.28 -1.62
CA VAL A 60 -0.15 -0.28 -2.43
C VAL A 60 0.82 -1.00 -3.35
N ILE A 61 0.49 -1.04 -4.64
CA ILE A 61 1.34 -1.62 -5.67
C ILE A 61 2.27 -0.52 -6.18
N ARG A 62 3.54 -0.56 -5.76
CA ARG A 62 4.58 0.36 -6.21
C ARG A 62 5.34 -0.24 -7.39
N VAL A 63 5.10 0.32 -8.57
CA VAL A 63 5.62 -0.15 -9.84
C VAL A 63 6.85 0.68 -10.21
N LYS A 64 7.94 0.00 -10.58
CA LYS A 64 9.12 0.64 -11.19
C LYS A 64 9.33 0.10 -12.59
N ASN A 65 9.40 0.99 -13.57
CA ASN A 65 9.81 0.61 -14.91
C ASN A 65 11.35 0.54 -14.98
N ARG A 66 11.89 -0.62 -15.36
CA ARG A 66 13.33 -0.85 -15.63
C ARG A 66 13.61 -1.24 -17.08
N GLY A 67 12.60 -1.28 -17.94
CA GLY A 67 12.77 -1.48 -19.38
C GLY A 67 13.18 -0.20 -20.11
N PRO A 68 13.66 -0.33 -21.36
CA PRO A 68 13.89 0.79 -22.27
C PRO A 68 12.59 1.40 -22.82
N ASP A 69 11.47 0.68 -22.79
CA ASP A 69 10.17 1.17 -23.26
C ASP A 69 9.25 1.63 -22.11
N ALA A 70 8.21 2.39 -22.45
CA ALA A 70 7.12 2.69 -21.53
C ALA A 70 6.23 1.45 -21.33
N HIS A 71 5.70 1.28 -20.12
CA HIS A 71 4.88 0.12 -19.76
C HIS A 71 3.72 0.51 -18.87
N GLU A 72 2.56 -0.10 -19.08
CA GLU A 72 1.39 0.02 -18.21
C GLU A 72 1.26 -1.18 -17.27
N LEU A 73 0.45 -1.00 -16.22
CA LEU A 73 0.05 -2.08 -15.33
C LEU A 73 -1.47 -2.10 -15.21
N ILE A 74 -2.11 -3.18 -15.66
CA ILE A 74 -3.52 -3.48 -15.42
C ILE A 74 -3.59 -4.67 -14.46
N VAL A 75 -4.52 -4.62 -13.49
CA VAL A 75 -4.76 -5.70 -12.54
C VAL A 75 -6.16 -6.25 -12.76
N VAL A 76 -6.25 -7.50 -13.21
CA VAL A 76 -7.53 -8.16 -13.53
C VAL A 76 -7.72 -9.38 -12.66
N LYS A 77 -8.85 -9.51 -11.99
CA LYS A 77 -9.25 -10.73 -11.27
C LYS A 77 -9.68 -11.80 -12.28
N THR A 78 -9.34 -13.06 -12.05
CA THR A 78 -9.70 -14.13 -12.98
C THR A 78 -9.67 -15.49 -12.32
N GLU A 79 -10.66 -16.33 -12.63
CA GLU A 79 -10.73 -17.71 -12.17
C GLU A 79 -9.71 -18.60 -12.91
N THR A 80 -9.55 -18.40 -14.21
CA THR A 80 -8.75 -19.27 -15.08
C THR A 80 -7.27 -18.86 -15.16
N GLY A 81 -6.96 -17.58 -14.90
CA GLY A 81 -5.63 -17.02 -15.11
C GLY A 81 -5.31 -16.71 -16.58
N ARG A 82 -6.24 -16.94 -17.50
CA ARG A 82 -6.16 -16.56 -18.92
C ARG A 82 -7.17 -15.46 -19.20
N LEU A 83 -6.75 -14.46 -19.97
CA LEU A 83 -7.61 -13.34 -20.36
C LEU A 83 -8.03 -13.48 -21.83
N PRO A 84 -9.25 -13.06 -22.21
CA PRO A 84 -9.68 -13.04 -23.60
C PRO A 84 -8.83 -12.07 -24.40
N LEU A 85 -8.56 -12.41 -25.66
CA LEU A 85 -7.84 -11.54 -26.59
C LEU A 85 -8.82 -10.89 -27.56
N ARG A 86 -8.47 -9.71 -28.07
CA ARG A 86 -9.16 -9.08 -29.20
C ARG A 86 -8.98 -9.94 -30.47
N GLY A 87 -9.74 -9.60 -31.51
CA GLY A 87 -9.67 -10.30 -32.80
C GLY A 87 -8.31 -10.25 -33.50
N ASP A 88 -7.45 -9.28 -33.16
CA ASP A 88 -6.07 -9.21 -33.64
C ASP A 88 -5.12 -10.23 -32.97
N GLY A 89 -5.55 -10.80 -31.85
CA GLY A 89 -4.75 -11.68 -31.01
C GLY A 89 -3.61 -11.00 -30.24
N LEU A 90 -3.35 -9.71 -30.45
CA LEU A 90 -2.18 -8.99 -29.91
C LEU A 90 -2.41 -8.41 -28.51
N THR A 91 -3.67 -8.10 -28.21
CA THR A 91 -4.08 -7.43 -26.97
C THR A 91 -5.20 -8.19 -26.29
N VAL A 92 -5.25 -8.10 -24.97
CA VAL A 92 -6.41 -8.48 -24.16
C VAL A 92 -7.59 -7.61 -24.54
N ASP A 93 -8.76 -8.25 -24.62
CA ASP A 93 -10.03 -7.56 -24.80
C ASP A 93 -10.45 -6.90 -23.48
N GLU A 94 -10.08 -5.63 -23.31
CA GLU A 94 -10.40 -4.84 -22.11
C GLU A 94 -11.90 -4.68 -21.89
N ASP A 95 -12.70 -4.58 -22.97
CA ASP A 95 -14.16 -4.51 -22.86
C ASP A 95 -14.72 -5.80 -22.23
N ALA A 96 -14.12 -6.95 -22.53
CA ALA A 96 -14.50 -8.24 -21.98
C ALA A 96 -14.07 -8.45 -20.52
N VAL A 97 -13.05 -7.72 -20.03
CA VAL A 97 -12.53 -7.86 -18.65
C VAL A 97 -12.82 -6.65 -17.75
N GLN A 98 -13.50 -5.62 -18.27
CA GLN A 98 -13.74 -4.36 -17.54
C GLN A 98 -14.38 -4.55 -16.16
N HIS A 99 -15.23 -5.56 -15.98
CA HIS A 99 -15.90 -5.85 -14.71
C HIS A 99 -14.98 -6.55 -13.69
N ASP A 100 -13.92 -7.18 -14.18
CA ASP A 100 -12.94 -7.92 -13.38
C ASP A 100 -11.65 -7.10 -13.16
N GLU A 101 -11.48 -5.98 -13.87
CA GLU A 101 -10.41 -5.03 -13.61
C GLU A 101 -10.60 -4.37 -12.24
N VAL A 102 -9.55 -4.42 -11.42
CA VAL A 102 -9.54 -3.80 -10.08
C VAL A 102 -8.73 -2.50 -10.03
N GLY A 103 -7.97 -2.21 -11.09
CA GLY A 103 -7.27 -0.95 -11.28
C GLY A 103 -6.13 -1.04 -12.28
N ALA A 104 -5.74 0.13 -12.78
CA ALA A 104 -4.69 0.27 -13.78
C ALA A 104 -3.78 1.49 -13.52
N LEU A 105 -2.63 1.50 -14.17
CA LEU A 105 -1.70 2.62 -14.25
C LEU A 105 -1.29 2.85 -15.70
N GLU A 106 -1.59 4.06 -16.20
CA GLU A 106 -1.19 4.57 -17.52
C GLU A 106 0.32 4.45 -17.79
N PRO A 107 0.76 4.16 -19.03
CA PRO A 107 2.16 3.89 -19.36
C PRO A 107 3.19 4.81 -18.68
N GLY A 108 4.10 4.21 -17.90
CA GLY A 108 5.19 4.93 -17.24
C GLY A 108 6.47 4.87 -18.06
N SER A 109 7.14 6.00 -18.27
CA SER A 109 8.44 6.08 -18.95
C SER A 109 9.54 5.23 -18.27
N PRO A 110 10.63 4.89 -18.98
CA PRO A 110 11.79 4.26 -18.40
C PRO A 110 12.28 4.95 -17.12
N GLY A 111 12.54 4.17 -16.07
CA GLY A 111 13.01 4.67 -14.78
C GLY A 111 11.93 5.27 -13.87
N SER A 112 10.70 5.46 -14.37
CA SER A 112 9.59 5.99 -13.58
C SER A 112 9.20 5.06 -12.42
N VAL A 113 8.59 5.67 -11.40
CA VAL A 113 7.97 4.96 -10.27
C VAL A 113 6.55 5.48 -10.11
N ARG A 114 5.58 4.57 -10.08
CA ARG A 114 4.14 4.84 -9.98
C ARG A 114 3.54 3.99 -8.85
N GLU A 115 2.43 4.45 -8.26
CA GLU A 115 1.74 3.73 -7.18
C GLU A 115 0.27 3.54 -7.51
N LEU A 116 -0.21 2.30 -7.40
CA LEU A 116 -1.61 1.92 -7.54
C LEU A 116 -2.15 1.46 -6.19
N HIS A 117 -3.22 2.11 -5.73
CA HIS A 117 -3.90 1.76 -4.48
C HIS A 117 -5.14 0.94 -4.81
N VAL A 118 -5.17 -0.31 -4.37
CA VAL A 118 -6.27 -1.25 -4.65
C VAL A 118 -6.62 -2.05 -3.41
N ARG A 119 -7.88 -2.46 -3.31
CA ARG A 119 -8.32 -3.44 -2.32
C ARG A 119 -8.44 -4.80 -3.00
N LEU A 120 -7.59 -5.75 -2.62
CA LEU A 120 -7.58 -7.09 -3.18
C LEU A 120 -8.33 -8.06 -2.27
N THR A 121 -9.36 -8.71 -2.81
CA THR A 121 -10.06 -9.82 -2.15
C THR A 121 -9.35 -11.15 -2.45
N PRO A 122 -9.57 -12.21 -1.65
CA PRO A 122 -9.05 -13.53 -1.97
C PRO A 122 -9.42 -13.96 -3.39
N GLY A 123 -8.45 -14.58 -4.07
CA GLY A 123 -8.62 -14.99 -5.47
C GLY A 123 -7.32 -14.96 -6.27
N ARG A 124 -7.47 -15.16 -7.58
CA ARG A 124 -6.39 -15.12 -8.55
C ARG A 124 -6.53 -13.87 -9.41
N TYR A 125 -5.39 -13.27 -9.71
CA TYR A 125 -5.28 -12.05 -10.51
C TYR A 125 -4.19 -12.23 -11.56
N VAL A 126 -4.31 -11.47 -12.64
CA VAL A 126 -3.27 -11.27 -13.64
C VAL A 126 -2.88 -9.79 -13.59
N LEU A 127 -1.60 -9.55 -13.31
CA LEU A 127 -0.94 -8.28 -13.59
C LEU A 127 -0.50 -8.32 -15.05
N LEU A 128 -0.83 -7.34 -15.87
CA LEU A 128 -0.41 -7.30 -17.27
C LEU A 128 -0.05 -5.89 -17.77
N CYS A 129 0.66 -5.85 -18.89
CA CYS A 129 0.72 -4.72 -19.81
C CYS A 129 -0.02 -5.14 -21.09
N ASN A 130 -0.93 -4.30 -21.58
CA ASN A 130 -1.78 -4.56 -22.74
C ASN A 130 -1.39 -3.77 -23.99
N MET A 131 -0.26 -3.06 -23.97
CA MET A 131 0.36 -2.52 -25.17
C MET A 131 0.57 -3.63 -26.21
N SER A 132 0.44 -3.28 -27.49
CA SER A 132 0.38 -4.24 -28.61
C SER A 132 1.48 -5.31 -28.54
N GLY A 133 1.06 -6.58 -28.37
CA GLY A 133 1.96 -7.73 -28.30
C GLY A 133 2.67 -7.94 -26.96
N HIS A 134 2.58 -7.02 -26.00
CA HIS A 134 3.26 -7.15 -24.70
C HIS A 134 2.69 -8.31 -23.90
N TYR A 135 1.36 -8.42 -23.78
CA TYR A 135 0.71 -9.55 -23.12
C TYR A 135 1.11 -10.89 -23.76
N MET A 136 1.00 -11.00 -25.09
CA MET A 136 1.41 -12.21 -25.82
C MET A 136 2.89 -12.55 -25.64
N GLY A 137 3.75 -11.54 -25.60
CA GLY A 137 5.18 -11.70 -25.39
C GLY A 137 5.55 -12.14 -23.97
N GLY A 138 4.56 -12.25 -23.07
CA GLY A 138 4.74 -12.72 -21.69
C GLY A 138 4.79 -11.61 -20.66
N MET A 139 4.37 -10.38 -21.01
CA MET A 139 4.29 -9.25 -20.09
C MET A 139 3.09 -9.34 -19.14
N HIS A 140 3.00 -10.46 -18.43
CA HIS A 140 2.00 -10.69 -17.43
C HIS A 140 2.55 -11.53 -16.28
N ARG A 141 1.88 -11.46 -15.13
CA ARG A 141 2.23 -12.19 -13.93
C ARG A 141 0.99 -12.58 -13.16
N THR A 142 0.84 -13.88 -12.89
CA THR A 142 -0.21 -14.35 -11.98
C THR A 142 0.13 -13.99 -10.53
N LEU A 143 -0.86 -13.45 -9.84
CA LEU A 143 -0.85 -13.15 -8.42
C LEU A 143 -1.98 -13.92 -7.73
N VAL A 144 -1.69 -14.54 -6.59
CA VAL A 144 -2.70 -15.24 -5.76
C VAL A 144 -2.81 -14.53 -4.42
N VAL A 145 -4.01 -14.04 -4.12
CA VAL A 145 -4.37 -13.33 -2.89
C VAL A 145 -5.11 -14.29 -1.97
N ARG A 146 -4.72 -14.34 -0.70
CA ARG A 146 -5.28 -15.25 0.32
C ARG A 146 -5.89 -14.50 1.48
#